data_AF-A0A1H7GTH7-F1
#
_entry.id   AF-A0A1H7GTH7-F1
#
_cell.length_a   1.000
_cell.length_b   1.000
_cell.length_c   1.000
_cell.angle_alpha   90.00
_cell.angle_beta   90.00
_cell.angle_gamma   90.00
#
_symmetry.space_group_name_H-M   'P 1'
#
loop_
_entity.id
_entity.type
_entity.pdbx_description
1 polymer ?
#
loop_
_entity_poly.entity_id
_entity_poly.type
_entity_poly.pdbx_seq_one_letter_code
_entity_poly.pdbx_strand_id
1 'polypeptide(L)'
;MKSIPSVLLAAALLLAVSCGDSLGDLGNLVGNYVHNFSNQWEVVKGKPTGLFFFNVSNVDSTKGTGNLDINENTPGETFLLKGTFDNLKVSIHYLTDDERKAIDGIDSNGPLAGTAYSGLLDTLRKPVLLRMLNTADHTDSLVLKQGF
;
A
#
# COMPACT_ATOMS: atom_id res chain seq x y z
N MET A 1 -3.25 69.58 16.45
CA MET A 1 -2.70 69.17 17.77
C MET A 1 -3.14 67.73 18.06
N LYS A 2 -2.68 67.13 19.17
CA LYS A 2 -3.03 65.78 19.67
C LYS A 2 -4.57 65.63 19.81
N SER A 3 -5.20 64.45 19.81
CA SER A 3 -4.73 63.09 20.17
C SER A 3 -5.56 61.93 19.58
N ILE A 4 -4.92 60.75 19.48
CA ILE A 4 -5.47 59.37 19.47
C ILE A 4 -4.90 58.73 20.77
N PRO A 5 -5.63 57.93 21.62
CA PRO A 5 -6.27 56.62 21.32
C PRO A 5 -7.63 56.38 22.04
N SER A 6 -8.38 55.26 21.92
CA SER A 6 -8.38 54.08 21.01
C SER A 6 -9.86 53.68 20.72
N VAL A 7 -10.49 52.49 20.86
CA VAL A 7 -10.21 51.10 21.33
C VAL A 7 -11.20 50.12 20.66
N LEU A 8 -10.70 49.00 20.09
CA LEU A 8 -11.47 47.92 19.42
C LEU A 8 -12.32 48.38 18.20
N LEU A 9 -12.76 47.51 17.28
CA LEU A 9 -12.80 46.04 17.28
C LEU A 9 -12.08 45.46 16.05
N ALA A 10 -11.37 44.34 16.23
CA ALA A 10 -10.71 43.63 15.13
C ALA A 10 -11.66 42.62 14.47
N ALA A 11 -11.76 42.68 13.14
CA ALA A 11 -12.32 41.62 12.30
C ALA A 11 -11.25 41.17 11.30
N ALA A 12 -10.33 40.32 11.75
CA ALA A 12 -9.32 39.73 10.88
C ALA A 12 -10.01 38.72 9.94
N LEU A 13 -10.00 39.01 8.63
CA LEU A 13 -10.55 38.12 7.62
C LEU A 13 -9.58 36.94 7.39
N LEU A 14 -9.65 35.92 8.24
CA LEU A 14 -8.80 34.73 8.10
C LEU A 14 -9.19 33.95 6.85
N LEU A 15 -8.22 33.83 5.94
CA LEU A 15 -7.90 32.66 5.11
C LEU A 15 -9.00 31.60 4.98
N ALA A 16 -9.86 31.78 3.99
CA ALA A 16 -10.34 30.64 3.22
C ALA A 16 -9.40 30.43 2.02
N VAL A 17 -8.21 29.88 2.27
CA VAL A 17 -7.54 29.11 1.22
C VAL A 17 -8.46 27.93 0.95
N SER A 18 -9.12 27.92 -0.21
CA SER A 18 -9.95 26.79 -0.58
C SER A 18 -9.04 25.58 -0.76
N CYS A 19 -9.02 24.70 0.25
CA CYS A 19 -8.50 23.34 0.13
C CYS A 19 -9.49 22.49 -0.70
N GLY A 20 -9.85 23.01 -1.87
CA GLY A 20 -10.18 22.22 -3.02
C GLY A 20 -8.88 21.86 -3.72
N ASP A 21 -8.06 21.04 -3.06
CA ASP A 21 -7.17 20.16 -3.79
C ASP A 21 -8.09 19.31 -4.65
N SER A 22 -8.20 19.72 -5.92
CA SER A 22 -8.98 19.00 -6.90
C SER A 22 -8.52 17.54 -6.92
N LEU A 23 -9.45 16.61 -7.14
CA LEU A 23 -9.14 15.29 -7.70
C LEU A 23 -8.73 15.45 -9.18
N GLY A 24 -7.74 16.32 -9.39
CA GLY A 24 -7.23 16.76 -10.67
C GLY A 24 -6.23 15.75 -11.17
N ASP A 25 -6.58 15.17 -12.30
CA ASP A 25 -5.67 14.40 -13.13
C ASP A 25 -5.09 13.10 -12.54
N LEU A 26 -5.95 12.32 -11.88
CA LEU A 26 -5.78 10.86 -11.80
C LEU A 26 -5.77 10.19 -13.21
N GLY A 27 -6.17 10.92 -14.26
CA GLY A 27 -6.28 10.44 -15.64
C GLY A 27 -4.94 10.31 -16.40
N ASN A 28 -3.94 11.16 -16.12
CA ASN A 28 -2.64 11.12 -16.82
C ASN A 28 -1.60 10.15 -16.22
N LEU A 29 -1.94 9.36 -15.19
CA LEU A 29 -0.99 8.43 -14.53
C LEU A 29 -0.78 7.10 -15.28
N VAL A 30 -1.16 7.03 -16.56
CA VAL A 30 -1.02 5.88 -17.47
C VAL A 30 0.45 5.56 -17.76
N GLY A 31 1.08 4.84 -16.83
CA GLY A 31 2.47 4.34 -16.94
C GLY A 31 3.27 4.38 -15.64
N ASN A 32 3.00 5.33 -14.73
CA ASN A 32 3.86 5.56 -13.57
C ASN A 32 3.64 4.60 -12.39
N TYR A 33 2.47 3.93 -12.30
CA TYR A 33 2.13 3.09 -11.14
C TYR A 33 3.10 1.91 -10.94
N VAL A 34 3.56 1.27 -12.03
CA VAL A 34 4.41 0.07 -11.93
C VAL A 34 5.81 0.40 -11.41
N HIS A 35 6.38 1.54 -11.82
CA HIS A 35 7.69 2.00 -11.32
C HIS A 35 7.70 2.31 -9.81
N ASN A 36 6.53 2.46 -9.17
CA ASN A 36 6.42 2.64 -7.73
C ASN A 36 6.33 1.31 -6.94
N PHE A 37 6.06 0.18 -7.60
CA PHE A 37 6.19 -1.14 -6.98
C PHE A 37 7.67 -1.55 -6.99
N SER A 38 8.38 -1.30 -5.88
CA SER A 38 9.73 -1.84 -5.67
C SER A 38 9.68 -3.37 -5.56
N ASN A 39 10.79 -4.02 -5.90
CA ASN A 39 10.95 -5.46 -5.77
C ASN A 39 11.06 -5.93 -4.30
N GLN A 40 11.34 -5.03 -3.35
CA GLN A 40 11.57 -5.38 -1.93
C GLN A 40 10.83 -4.42 -0.97
N TRP A 41 10.20 -4.99 0.06
CA TRP A 41 9.42 -4.30 1.09
C TRP A 41 9.64 -4.89 2.49
N GLU A 42 9.49 -4.04 3.52
CA GLU A 42 9.69 -4.33 4.95
C GLU A 42 8.36 -4.31 5.70
N VAL A 43 8.13 -5.26 6.61
CA VAL A 43 6.94 -5.23 7.50
C VAL A 43 7.10 -4.15 8.60
N VAL A 44 6.21 -3.17 8.61
CA VAL A 44 6.14 -2.10 9.63
C VAL A 44 5.03 -2.37 10.66
N LYS A 45 3.97 -3.08 10.29
CA LYS A 45 2.90 -3.53 11.20
C LYS A 45 2.37 -4.88 10.74
N GLY A 46 2.11 -5.79 11.68
CA GLY A 46 1.53 -7.10 11.42
C GLY A 46 2.34 -8.24 12.02
N LYS A 47 2.14 -9.44 11.49
CA LYS A 47 3.03 -10.60 11.58
C LYS A 47 3.21 -11.16 10.16
N PRO A 48 4.32 -11.85 9.85
CA PRO A 48 5.52 -12.06 10.67
C PRO A 48 6.57 -10.94 10.45
N THR A 49 7.82 -11.17 10.87
CA THR A 49 8.94 -10.20 10.74
C THR A 49 9.80 -10.52 9.52
N GLY A 50 9.21 -10.42 8.32
CA GLY A 50 9.85 -10.79 7.06
C GLY A 50 10.23 -9.62 6.15
N LEU A 51 10.92 -9.94 5.06
CA LEU A 51 11.04 -9.12 3.86
C LEU A 51 10.13 -9.69 2.77
N PHE A 52 9.29 -8.85 2.18
CA PHE A 52 8.44 -9.19 1.05
C PHE A 52 9.15 -8.84 -0.26
N PHE A 53 9.31 -9.83 -1.13
CA PHE A 53 9.85 -9.68 -2.46
C PHE A 53 8.72 -9.79 -3.49
N PHE A 54 8.45 -8.70 -4.20
CA PHE A 54 7.38 -8.61 -5.21
C PHE A 54 7.98 -8.71 -6.62
N ASN A 55 7.35 -9.52 -7.46
CA ASN A 55 7.56 -9.56 -8.90
C ASN A 55 6.24 -9.18 -9.60
N VAL A 56 6.30 -8.31 -10.61
CA VAL A 56 5.11 -7.74 -11.26
C VAL A 56 4.95 -8.30 -12.66
N SER A 57 3.80 -8.90 -12.94
CA SER A 57 3.50 -9.53 -14.24
C SER A 57 2.15 -9.07 -14.81
N ASN A 58 1.91 -9.31 -16.11
CA ASN A 58 0.63 -9.03 -16.79
C ASN A 58 0.10 -7.59 -16.64
N VAL A 59 0.99 -6.60 -16.76
CA VAL A 59 0.68 -5.17 -16.62
C VAL A 59 -0.24 -4.66 -17.74
N ASP A 60 -1.30 -3.95 -17.36
CA ASP A 60 -2.03 -3.02 -18.22
C ASP A 60 -1.93 -1.60 -17.64
N SER A 61 -1.08 -0.78 -18.26
CA SER A 61 -0.85 0.61 -17.84
C SER A 61 -2.05 1.53 -18.06
N THR A 62 -2.98 1.18 -18.96
CA THR A 62 -4.19 1.98 -19.25
C THR A 62 -5.26 1.83 -18.18
N LYS A 63 -5.26 0.69 -17.48
CA LYS A 63 -6.13 0.42 -16.32
C LYS A 63 -5.40 0.59 -14.99
N GLY A 64 -4.07 0.67 -15.00
CA GLY A 64 -3.26 0.64 -13.78
C GLY A 64 -3.33 -0.71 -13.06
N THR A 65 -3.45 -1.82 -13.80
CA THR A 65 -3.63 -3.18 -13.24
C THR A 65 -2.42 -4.08 -13.49
N GLY A 66 -2.22 -5.07 -12.64
CA GLY A 66 -1.26 -6.16 -12.88
C GLY A 66 -1.31 -7.24 -11.79
N ASN A 67 -0.61 -8.34 -12.05
CA ASN A 67 -0.44 -9.45 -11.13
C ASN A 67 0.83 -9.27 -10.27
N LEU A 68 0.81 -9.86 -9.09
CA LEU A 68 1.91 -9.85 -8.12
C LEU A 68 2.25 -11.30 -7.75
N ASP A 69 3.46 -11.73 -8.08
CA ASP A 69 4.06 -12.98 -7.61
C ASP A 69 5.02 -12.64 -6.46
N ILE A 70 4.84 -13.23 -5.28
CA ILE A 70 5.39 -12.69 -4.03
C ILE A 70 6.05 -13.79 -3.19
N ASN A 71 7.26 -13.49 -2.69
CA ASN A 71 7.93 -14.33 -1.68
C ASN A 71 8.08 -13.51 -0.39
N GLU A 72 7.52 -13.98 0.73
CA GLU A 72 7.93 -13.46 2.04
C GLU A 72 9.06 -14.33 2.59
N ASN A 73 10.17 -13.69 2.94
CA ASN A 73 11.30 -14.31 3.62
C ASN A 73 11.35 -13.88 5.09
N THR A 74 10.97 -14.78 5.98
CA THR A 74 11.11 -14.68 7.45
C THR A 74 12.34 -15.51 7.89
N PRO A 75 13.04 -15.20 9.00
CA PRO A 75 14.20 -15.96 9.43
C PRO A 75 13.91 -17.46 9.65
N GLY A 76 14.34 -18.30 8.69
CA GLY A 76 14.14 -19.75 8.68
C GLY A 76 12.94 -20.25 7.86
N GLU A 77 12.06 -19.36 7.37
CA GLU A 77 10.82 -19.73 6.68
C GLU A 77 10.56 -18.81 5.47
N THR A 78 10.31 -19.40 4.30
CA THR A 78 9.83 -18.69 3.10
C THR A 78 8.38 -19.08 2.81
N PHE A 79 7.51 -18.09 2.70
CA PHE A 79 6.11 -18.24 2.31
C PHE A 79 5.88 -17.71 0.90
N LEU A 80 5.07 -18.42 0.12
CA LEU A 80 4.64 -17.97 -1.21
C LEU A 80 3.29 -17.25 -1.10
N LEU A 81 3.17 -16.10 -1.75
CA LEU A 81 1.91 -15.38 -1.89
C LEU A 81 1.69 -14.99 -3.35
N LYS A 82 0.43 -14.86 -3.74
CA LYS A 82 0.00 -14.26 -5.01
C LYS A 82 -0.86 -13.04 -4.74
N GLY A 83 -0.97 -12.16 -5.73
CA GLY A 83 -1.78 -10.96 -5.60
C GLY A 83 -2.06 -10.26 -6.91
N THR A 84 -2.75 -9.13 -6.81
CA THR A 84 -3.00 -8.19 -7.90
C THR A 84 -3.00 -6.77 -7.37
N PHE A 85 -2.80 -5.81 -8.29
CA PHE A 85 -3.17 -4.42 -8.06
C PHE A 85 -4.16 -3.95 -9.14
N ASP A 86 -5.02 -3.00 -8.75
CA ASP A 86 -5.96 -2.28 -9.59
C ASP A 86 -5.96 -0.80 -9.18
N ASN A 87 -5.35 0.03 -10.02
CA ASN A 87 -5.01 1.42 -9.76
C ASN A 87 -4.13 1.57 -8.50
N LEU A 88 -4.76 1.85 -7.36
CA LEU A 88 -4.11 1.92 -6.04
C LEU A 88 -4.59 0.84 -5.06
N LYS A 89 -5.56 0.00 -5.44
CA LYS A 89 -6.03 -1.13 -4.63
C LYS A 89 -5.06 -2.29 -4.80
N VAL A 90 -4.76 -2.97 -3.71
CA VAL A 90 -3.86 -4.14 -3.70
C VAL A 90 -4.55 -5.28 -2.97
N SER A 91 -4.42 -6.49 -3.51
CA SER A 91 -4.86 -7.72 -2.87
C SER A 91 -3.71 -8.72 -2.87
N ILE A 92 -3.41 -9.35 -1.73
CA ILE A 92 -2.41 -10.42 -1.62
C ILE A 92 -3.00 -11.60 -0.82
N HIS A 93 -2.53 -12.80 -1.10
CA HIS A 93 -3.02 -14.03 -0.52
C HIS A 93 -1.88 -15.04 -0.37
N TYR A 94 -1.63 -15.51 0.85
CA TYR A 94 -0.77 -16.66 1.08
C TYR A 94 -1.37 -17.86 0.36
N LEU A 95 -0.60 -18.52 -0.50
CA LEU A 95 -1.04 -19.73 -1.20
C LEU A 95 -1.55 -20.78 -0.20
N THR A 96 -2.49 -21.62 -0.63
CA THR A 96 -2.83 -22.83 0.13
C THR A 96 -1.68 -23.84 0.07
N ASP A 97 -1.70 -24.84 0.95
CA ASP A 97 -0.71 -25.92 0.96
C ASP A 97 -0.70 -26.68 -0.39
N ASP A 98 -1.87 -26.96 -0.97
CA ASP A 98 -2.02 -27.57 -2.30
C ASP A 98 -1.43 -26.70 -3.42
N GLU A 99 -1.64 -25.38 -3.36
CA GLU A 99 -1.12 -24.44 -4.36
C GLU A 99 0.41 -24.30 -4.29
N ARG A 100 0.99 -24.27 -3.09
CA ARG A 100 2.44 -24.31 -2.92
C ARG A 100 3.02 -25.61 -3.48
N LYS A 101 2.43 -26.75 -3.07
CA LYS A 101 2.85 -28.09 -3.50
C LYS A 101 2.81 -28.26 -5.02
N ALA A 102 1.90 -27.59 -5.72
CA ALA A 102 1.84 -27.56 -7.19
C ALA A 102 2.97 -26.73 -7.86
N ILE A 103 3.66 -25.84 -7.12
CA ILE A 103 4.72 -24.96 -7.62
C ILE A 103 6.12 -25.50 -7.27
N ASP A 104 6.38 -25.78 -5.99
CA ASP A 104 7.72 -26.13 -5.47
C ASP A 104 7.80 -27.54 -4.84
N GLY A 105 6.66 -28.24 -4.74
CA GLY A 105 6.58 -29.57 -4.13
C GLY A 105 6.54 -29.59 -2.60
N ILE A 106 6.55 -28.43 -1.93
CA ILE A 106 6.54 -28.34 -0.46
C ILE A 106 5.12 -28.49 0.07
N ASP A 107 4.92 -29.46 0.96
CA ASP A 107 3.62 -29.85 1.53
C ASP A 107 2.93 -28.80 2.41
N SER A 108 3.57 -27.65 2.73
CA SER A 108 2.87 -26.57 3.43
C SER A 108 3.43 -25.16 3.17
N ASN A 109 2.51 -24.20 3.10
CA ASN A 109 2.78 -22.77 3.08
C ASN A 109 2.69 -22.11 4.47
N GLY A 110 2.76 -22.90 5.54
CA GLY A 110 2.87 -22.43 6.92
C GLY A 110 1.54 -21.98 7.56
N PRO A 111 1.58 -21.42 8.78
CA PRO A 111 0.39 -21.16 9.60
C PRO A 111 -0.51 -20.03 9.09
N LEU A 112 -0.17 -19.41 7.96
CA LEU A 112 -0.94 -18.36 7.29
C LEU A 112 -1.49 -18.81 5.92
N ALA A 113 -1.27 -20.06 5.51
CA ALA A 113 -1.76 -20.60 4.23
C ALA A 113 -3.27 -20.31 4.01
N GLY A 114 -3.61 -19.81 2.82
CA GLY A 114 -4.98 -19.39 2.48
C GLY A 114 -5.44 -18.06 3.07
N THR A 115 -4.61 -17.34 3.83
CA THR A 115 -4.99 -16.02 4.39
C THR A 115 -4.92 -14.94 3.31
N ALA A 116 -6.03 -14.22 3.10
CA ALA A 116 -6.14 -13.11 2.16
C ALA A 116 -6.12 -11.73 2.85
N TYR A 117 -5.57 -10.74 2.17
CA TYR A 117 -5.44 -9.34 2.60
C TYR A 117 -5.81 -8.41 1.44
N SER A 118 -6.60 -7.36 1.70
CA SER A 118 -6.90 -6.31 0.72
C SER A 118 -6.61 -4.93 1.31
N GLY A 119 -6.20 -3.98 0.47
CA GLY A 119 -5.57 -2.75 0.92
C GLY A 119 -5.34 -1.70 -0.16
N LEU A 120 -4.55 -0.68 0.19
CA LEU A 120 -4.21 0.46 -0.67
C LEU A 120 -2.71 0.73 -0.70
N LEU A 121 -2.21 1.14 -1.87
CA LEU A 121 -0.89 1.72 -2.08
C LEU A 121 -0.94 3.24 -1.83
N ASP A 122 -0.25 3.71 -0.79
CA ASP A 122 -0.11 5.13 -0.46
C ASP A 122 1.14 5.71 -1.14
N THR A 123 0.96 6.17 -2.38
CA THR A 123 2.00 6.79 -3.22
C THR A 123 2.35 8.24 -2.84
N LEU A 124 1.60 8.84 -1.90
CA LEU A 124 1.83 10.22 -1.45
C LEU A 124 2.88 10.28 -0.32
N ARG A 125 3.16 9.16 0.34
CA ARG A 125 4.24 9.03 1.34
C ARG A 125 5.57 8.65 0.71
N LYS A 126 6.66 9.03 1.39
CA LYS A 126 8.02 8.57 1.10
C LYS A 126 8.69 8.08 2.40
N PRO A 127 9.18 6.83 2.47
CA PRO A 127 8.96 5.74 1.50
C PRO A 127 7.46 5.42 1.29
N VAL A 128 7.15 4.82 0.14
CA VAL A 128 5.78 4.40 -0.23
C VAL A 128 5.32 3.29 0.72
N LEU A 129 4.02 3.26 1.06
CA LEU A 129 3.43 2.24 1.94
C LEU A 129 2.36 1.42 1.22
N LEU A 130 2.33 0.11 1.49
CA LEU A 130 1.17 -0.75 1.26
C LEU A 130 0.44 -0.90 2.59
N ARG A 131 -0.84 -0.54 2.64
CA ARG A 131 -1.67 -0.60 3.85
C ARG A 131 -2.83 -1.56 3.63
N MET A 132 -2.67 -2.78 4.12
CA MET A 132 -3.69 -3.83 4.08
C MET A 132 -4.60 -3.68 5.29
N LEU A 133 -5.91 -3.84 5.10
CA LEU A 133 -6.92 -3.61 6.13
C LEU A 133 -7.34 -4.93 6.78
N ASN A 134 -7.67 -4.87 8.08
CA ASN A 134 -8.43 -5.88 8.77
C ASN A 134 -9.91 -5.74 8.37
N THR A 135 -10.53 -6.81 7.89
CA THR A 135 -11.95 -6.80 7.50
C THR A 135 -12.91 -6.75 8.70
N ALA A 136 -12.43 -7.03 9.92
CA ALA A 136 -13.25 -7.06 11.13
C ALA A 136 -13.28 -5.73 11.92
N ASP A 137 -12.20 -4.92 11.88
CA ASP A 137 -12.10 -3.65 12.64
C ASP A 137 -11.67 -2.43 11.79
N HIS A 138 -11.43 -2.61 10.49
CA HIS A 138 -10.97 -1.59 9.55
C HIS A 138 -9.62 -0.90 9.89
N THR A 139 -8.85 -1.42 10.86
CA THR A 139 -7.48 -0.98 11.11
C THR A 139 -6.50 -1.71 10.19
N ASP A 140 -5.29 -1.17 9.99
CA ASP A 140 -4.30 -1.83 9.14
C ASP A 140 -3.88 -3.21 9.71
N SER A 141 -4.14 -4.32 9.02
CA SER A 141 -3.77 -5.68 9.42
C SER A 141 -2.30 -6.00 9.11
N LEU A 142 -1.82 -5.51 7.98
CA LEU A 142 -0.43 -5.61 7.52
C LEU A 142 -0.06 -4.26 6.88
N VAL A 143 1.06 -3.66 7.30
CA VAL A 143 1.64 -2.48 6.64
C VAL A 143 3.03 -2.84 6.17
N LEU A 144 3.25 -2.74 4.86
CA LEU A 144 4.56 -2.90 4.25
C LEU A 144 5.09 -1.52 3.83
N LYS A 145 6.40 -1.33 3.97
CA LYS A 145 7.13 -0.12 3.59
C LYS A 145 8.11 -0.46 2.48
N GLN A 146 8.19 0.37 1.45
CA GLN A 146 9.13 0.20 0.36
C GLN A 146 10.57 0.11 0.90
N GLY A 147 11.29 -0.94 0.53
CA GLY A 147 12.71 -1.10 0.84
C GLY A 147 13.57 -0.16 -0.01
N PHE A 148 14.73 0.22 0.54
CA PHE A 148 15.79 1.00 -0.12
C PHE A 148 16.95 0.08 -0.49
#